data_AF-A0A2I4F765-F1
#
_entry.id   AF-A0A2I4F765-F1
#
_cell.length_a   1.000
_cell.length_b   1.000
_cell.length_c   1.000
_cell.angle_alpha   90.00
_cell.angle_beta   90.00
_cell.angle_gamma   90.00
#
_symmetry.space_group_name_H-M   'P 1'
#
loop_
_entity.id
_entity.type
_entity.pdbx_description
1 polymer ?
#
loop_
_entity_poly.entity_id
_entity_poly.type
_entity_poly.pdbx_seq_one_letter_code
_entity_poly.pdbx_strand_id
1 'polypeptide(L)'
;MVIGDGILTPAISVLSSVGGIKVVQPGMSNGVVVLIAVIILIGLFSLQHYGTDRVGWLFAPIVLLWFLLIGGIGIFNIWKYDSSVLKAFSPLHIFYYFKRRGKEGWVSLGGIMLSITGTEALFADLAHFPVSAIQIAFTMVVFPCLLLAYSGQAAYIMDNKTHVRDAFYLSIPGSIYWPVFLIATAAAIVASQATISATFSIIKQALALGCFPRVKIVHTSKKFLGQIYVPDINWILMILCIAVTAGFKNQSQIGNAYGTAVVIVMLVTTFLMILIMLLVWRCHWILVLIFTVLSLVVEFTYFSAVLVKVNQGGWVPLVIAAAFLLIMYVWHYGTVKRYQFEMHSKVSMAWILGLGPSLGLVRVPGIGLVYTELASGVPHIFSHFITNLPATHSVVVFVCVKYLPVYTVREEERFLVKRIGPKNFHMFRCVARYGYKDLHKKDDDFENKLFDCLFLFVRLESMMEGCSDSDEYSLYGQQTHQSGDGPIGNNGNSSSSNIDPTMSSVDSIVPVRSPLHGNSTIGSSGQASAQTEIDELEFLKSCRDAGVVHILGNTVVRARRDSKFYKKIAIDYIYAFLRKICRENSVIFNIPHESLLNVGQIFFV
;
A
#
# COMPACT_ATOMS: atom_id res chain seq x y z
N MET A 1 2.44 2.49 -14.00
CA MET A 1 2.36 1.47 -15.05
C MET A 1 1.46 0.31 -14.66
N VAL A 2 1.69 -0.39 -13.54
CA VAL A 2 0.81 -1.49 -13.08
C VAL A 2 -0.68 -1.10 -12.98
N ILE A 3 -1.00 0.11 -12.52
CA ILE A 3 -2.39 0.61 -12.53
C ILE A 3 -2.95 0.72 -13.96
N GLY A 4 -2.12 1.11 -14.93
CA GLY A 4 -2.49 1.15 -16.35
C GLY A 4 -2.69 -0.25 -16.92
N ASP A 5 -1.87 -1.22 -16.51
CA ASP A 5 -2.04 -2.63 -16.82
C ASP A 5 -3.40 -3.15 -16.30
N GLY A 6 -3.73 -2.85 -15.03
CA GLY A 6 -5.04 -3.13 -14.43
C GLY A 6 -6.25 -2.53 -15.15
N ILE A 7 -6.06 -1.51 -15.99
CA ILE A 7 -7.11 -0.94 -16.86
C ILE A 7 -7.15 -1.68 -18.21
N LEU A 8 -5.98 -1.93 -18.80
CA LEU A 8 -5.86 -2.47 -20.15
C LEU A 8 -6.11 -3.99 -20.21
N THR A 9 -5.69 -4.78 -19.20
CA THR A 9 -5.87 -6.25 -19.21
C THR A 9 -7.34 -6.64 -19.27
N PRO A 10 -8.25 -6.10 -18.41
CA PRO A 10 -9.65 -6.47 -18.51
C PRO A 10 -10.28 -6.04 -19.85
N ALA A 11 -9.89 -4.87 -20.35
CA ALA A 11 -10.37 -4.35 -21.62
C ALA A 11 -9.98 -5.26 -22.80
N ILE A 12 -8.71 -5.68 -22.87
CA ILE A 12 -8.22 -6.51 -23.99
C ILE A 12 -8.67 -7.97 -23.86
N SER A 13 -8.64 -8.55 -22.65
CA SER A 13 -8.99 -9.96 -22.44
C SER A 13 -10.47 -10.21 -22.74
N VAL A 14 -11.37 -9.39 -22.21
CA VAL A 14 -12.82 -9.53 -22.45
C VAL A 14 -13.17 -9.20 -23.90
N LEU A 15 -12.60 -8.15 -24.48
CA LEU A 15 -12.87 -7.82 -25.89
C LEU A 15 -12.37 -8.92 -26.83
N SER A 16 -11.20 -9.52 -26.54
CA SER A 16 -10.64 -10.62 -27.33
C SER A 16 -11.48 -11.89 -27.21
N SER A 17 -12.00 -12.21 -26.01
CA SER A 17 -12.82 -13.41 -25.84
C SER A 17 -14.19 -13.29 -26.51
N VAL A 18 -14.83 -12.12 -26.43
CA VAL A 18 -16.12 -11.85 -27.09
C VAL A 18 -15.96 -11.71 -28.61
N GLY A 19 -14.77 -11.33 -29.09
CA GLY A 19 -14.44 -11.24 -30.50
C GLY A 19 -14.73 -12.52 -31.29
N GLY A 20 -14.66 -13.69 -30.65
CA GLY A 20 -15.01 -14.98 -31.26
C GLY A 20 -16.45 -15.07 -31.80
N ILE A 21 -17.37 -14.23 -31.34
CA ILE A 21 -18.76 -14.23 -31.85
C ILE A 21 -18.79 -13.84 -33.34
N LYS A 22 -17.90 -12.96 -33.80
CA LYS A 22 -17.84 -12.54 -35.21
C LYS A 22 -17.43 -13.67 -36.15
N VAL A 23 -16.68 -14.64 -35.65
CA VAL A 23 -16.22 -15.78 -36.44
C VAL A 23 -17.40 -16.69 -36.79
N VAL A 24 -18.37 -16.82 -35.88
CA VAL A 24 -19.60 -17.60 -36.11
C VAL A 24 -20.62 -16.79 -36.91
N GLN A 25 -20.74 -15.48 -36.64
CA GLN A 25 -21.69 -14.60 -37.28
C GLN A 25 -21.00 -13.37 -37.92
N PRO A 26 -20.50 -13.50 -39.17
CA PRO A 26 -19.73 -12.43 -39.84
C PRO A 26 -20.53 -11.13 -40.06
N GLY A 27 -21.87 -11.20 -40.11
CA GLY A 27 -22.75 -10.05 -40.29
C GLY A 27 -22.92 -9.17 -39.05
N MET A 28 -22.33 -9.53 -37.90
CA MET A 28 -22.47 -8.78 -36.65
C MET A 28 -21.55 -7.54 -36.64
N SER A 29 -22.14 -6.36 -36.44
CA SER A 29 -21.39 -5.10 -36.35
C SER A 29 -20.37 -5.12 -35.20
N ASN A 30 -19.20 -4.51 -35.42
CA ASN A 30 -18.18 -4.31 -34.38
C ASN A 30 -18.74 -3.66 -33.11
N GLY A 31 -19.75 -2.80 -33.24
CA GLY A 31 -20.40 -2.14 -32.10
C GLY A 31 -21.11 -3.11 -31.16
N VAL A 32 -21.68 -4.20 -31.67
CA VAL A 32 -22.39 -5.20 -30.85
C VAL A 32 -21.41 -5.98 -29.97
N VAL A 33 -20.26 -6.37 -30.53
CA VAL A 33 -19.19 -7.04 -29.77
C VAL A 33 -18.65 -6.15 -28.65
N VAL A 34 -18.43 -4.86 -28.94
CA VAL A 34 -18.01 -3.88 -27.93
C VAL A 34 -19.07 -3.74 -26.84
N LEU A 35 -20.36 -3.68 -27.21
CA LEU A 35 -21.46 -3.59 -26.25
C LEU A 35 -21.51 -4.81 -25.31
N ILE A 36 -21.38 -6.02 -25.85
CA ILE A 36 -21.35 -7.26 -25.04
C ILE A 36 -20.14 -7.24 -24.11
N ALA A 37 -18.96 -6.83 -24.59
CA ALA A 37 -17.77 -6.70 -23.75
C ALA A 37 -17.97 -5.70 -22.61
N VAL A 38 -18.60 -4.54 -22.88
CA VAL A 38 -18.94 -3.55 -21.85
C VAL A 38 -19.90 -4.10 -20.80
N ILE A 39 -20.93 -4.86 -21.20
CA ILE A 39 -21.86 -5.51 -20.27
C ILE A 39 -21.11 -6.49 -19.35
N ILE A 40 -20.21 -7.31 -19.90
CA ILE A 40 -19.39 -8.24 -19.12
C ILE A 40 -18.48 -7.46 -18.16
N LEU A 41 -17.86 -6.36 -18.59
CA LEU A 41 -17.02 -5.52 -17.73
C LEU A 41 -17.83 -4.90 -16.58
N ILE A 42 -19.02 -4.36 -16.84
CA ILE A 42 -19.89 -3.81 -15.79
C ILE A 42 -20.26 -4.89 -14.78
N GLY A 43 -20.65 -6.08 -15.23
CA GLY A 43 -20.92 -7.22 -14.35
C GLY A 43 -19.69 -7.61 -13.53
N LEU A 44 -18.53 -7.69 -14.16
CA LEU A 44 -17.25 -8.04 -13.54
C LEU A 44 -16.87 -7.07 -12.44
N PHE A 45 -16.91 -5.75 -12.70
CA PHE A 45 -16.58 -4.71 -11.74
C PHE A 45 -17.64 -4.55 -10.65
N SER A 46 -18.92 -4.79 -10.96
CA SER A 46 -20.00 -4.74 -9.98
C SER A 46 -19.91 -5.88 -8.97
N LEU A 47 -19.48 -7.08 -9.39
CA LEU A 47 -19.35 -8.26 -8.53
C LEU A 47 -18.12 -8.24 -7.60
N GLN A 48 -17.21 -7.27 -7.77
CA GLN A 48 -15.96 -7.20 -7.00
C GLN A 48 -16.16 -7.08 -5.48
N HIS A 49 -17.25 -6.44 -5.05
CA HIS A 49 -17.53 -6.22 -3.63
C HIS A 49 -17.81 -7.52 -2.85
N TYR A 50 -18.20 -8.61 -3.52
CA TYR A 50 -18.39 -9.92 -2.90
C TYR A 50 -17.06 -10.58 -2.49
N GLY A 51 -15.94 -10.06 -3.00
CA GLY A 51 -14.60 -10.51 -2.67
C GLY A 51 -14.19 -11.82 -3.36
N THR A 52 -12.88 -11.98 -3.54
CA THR A 52 -12.26 -13.16 -4.16
C THR A 52 -12.32 -14.42 -3.28
N ASP A 53 -12.52 -14.28 -1.96
CA ASP A 53 -12.54 -15.42 -1.01
C ASP A 53 -13.64 -16.44 -1.34
N ARG A 54 -14.82 -15.96 -1.77
CA ARG A 54 -15.99 -16.82 -2.07
C ARG A 54 -15.90 -17.52 -3.43
N VAL A 55 -15.20 -16.92 -4.39
CA VAL A 55 -15.19 -17.38 -5.79
C VAL A 55 -13.84 -17.96 -6.20
N GLY A 56 -12.78 -17.74 -5.40
CA GLY A 56 -11.41 -18.13 -5.71
C GLY A 56 -11.21 -19.63 -5.93
N TRP A 57 -12.02 -20.48 -5.29
CA TRP A 57 -11.96 -21.93 -5.51
C TRP A 57 -12.37 -22.33 -6.94
N LEU A 58 -13.23 -21.57 -7.60
CA LEU A 58 -13.67 -21.82 -8.97
C LEU A 58 -12.63 -21.37 -10.01
N PHE A 59 -11.73 -20.45 -9.65
CA PHE A 59 -10.76 -19.86 -10.59
C PHE A 59 -9.72 -20.88 -11.08
N ALA A 60 -9.15 -21.68 -10.17
CA ALA A 60 -8.11 -22.64 -10.52
C ALA A 60 -8.60 -23.74 -11.50
N PRO A 61 -9.77 -24.38 -11.29
CA PRO A 61 -10.32 -25.34 -12.25
C PRO A 61 -10.59 -24.74 -13.64
N ILE A 62 -11.13 -23.51 -13.72
CA ILE A 62 -11.40 -22.84 -15.00
C ILE A 62 -10.09 -22.62 -15.78
N VAL A 63 -9.07 -22.12 -15.10
CA VAL A 63 -7.76 -21.82 -15.73
C VAL A 63 -7.05 -23.10 -16.15
N LEU A 64 -7.09 -24.15 -15.32
CA LEU A 64 -6.51 -25.45 -15.67
C LEU A 64 -7.21 -26.05 -16.89
N LEU A 65 -8.54 -26.04 -16.91
CA LEU A 65 -9.33 -26.53 -18.03
C LEU A 65 -9.05 -25.74 -19.31
N TRP A 66 -8.91 -24.42 -19.21
CA TRP A 66 -8.52 -23.55 -20.33
C TRP A 66 -7.16 -23.96 -20.91
N PHE A 67 -6.13 -24.13 -20.09
CA PHE A 67 -4.80 -24.53 -20.55
C PHE A 67 -4.80 -25.91 -21.20
N LEU A 68 -5.49 -26.89 -20.61
CA LEU A 68 -5.61 -28.22 -21.19
C LEU A 68 -6.33 -28.21 -22.54
N LEU A 69 -7.39 -27.40 -22.68
CA LEU A 69 -8.12 -27.27 -23.94
C LEU A 69 -7.26 -26.64 -25.04
N ILE A 70 -6.60 -25.52 -24.79
CA ILE A 70 -5.75 -24.88 -25.80
C ILE A 70 -4.54 -25.76 -26.15
N GLY A 71 -3.98 -26.49 -25.17
CA GLY A 71 -2.91 -27.45 -25.39
C GLY A 71 -3.38 -28.62 -26.28
N GLY A 72 -4.56 -29.18 -25.98
CA GLY A 72 -5.15 -30.27 -26.78
C GLY A 72 -5.49 -29.84 -28.20
N ILE A 73 -6.08 -28.66 -28.40
CA ILE A 73 -6.36 -28.08 -29.72
C ILE A 73 -5.03 -27.83 -30.47
N GLY A 74 -4.01 -27.35 -29.76
CA GLY A 74 -2.66 -27.18 -30.30
C GLY A 74 -2.09 -28.48 -30.87
N ILE A 75 -2.12 -29.56 -30.09
CA ILE A 75 -1.67 -30.90 -30.51
C ILE A 75 -2.47 -31.38 -31.72
N PHE A 76 -3.79 -31.25 -31.68
CA PHE A 76 -4.67 -31.65 -32.79
C PHE A 76 -4.31 -30.92 -34.09
N ASN A 77 -4.06 -29.61 -34.04
CA ASN A 77 -3.72 -28.82 -35.22
C ASN A 77 -2.32 -29.13 -35.77
N ILE A 78 -1.34 -29.39 -34.90
CA ILE A 78 0.01 -29.82 -35.33
C ILE A 78 -0.07 -31.17 -36.07
N TRP A 79 -0.89 -32.09 -35.57
CA TRP A 79 -1.06 -33.39 -36.20
C TRP A 79 -1.85 -33.32 -37.52
N LYS A 80 -2.88 -32.47 -37.58
CA LYS A 80 -3.78 -32.37 -38.73
C LYS A 80 -3.20 -31.59 -39.91
N TYR A 81 -2.52 -30.45 -39.66
CA TYR A 81 -2.11 -29.53 -40.73
C TYR A 81 -0.64 -29.73 -41.14
N ASP A 82 0.32 -29.46 -40.26
CA ASP A 82 1.74 -29.71 -40.55
C ASP A 82 2.59 -29.77 -39.27
N SER A 83 3.32 -30.87 -39.09
CA SER A 83 4.26 -31.05 -37.98
C SER A 83 5.61 -30.34 -38.21
N SER A 84 5.86 -29.85 -39.43
CA SER A 84 7.07 -29.07 -39.76
C SER A 84 7.18 -27.76 -38.98
N VAL A 85 6.08 -27.26 -38.41
CA VAL A 85 6.07 -26.06 -37.54
C VAL A 85 7.05 -26.20 -36.37
N LEU A 86 7.26 -27.41 -35.84
CA LEU A 86 8.17 -27.65 -34.73
C LEU A 86 9.63 -27.30 -35.08
N LYS A 87 9.98 -27.21 -36.37
CA LYS A 87 11.31 -26.73 -36.81
C LYS A 87 11.55 -25.27 -36.39
N ALA A 88 10.51 -24.50 -36.07
CA ALA A 88 10.60 -23.13 -35.57
C ALA A 88 11.36 -23.01 -34.23
N PHE A 89 11.49 -24.09 -33.44
CA PHE A 89 12.31 -24.08 -32.22
C PHE A 89 13.81 -24.01 -32.51
N SER A 90 14.24 -24.32 -33.74
CA SER A 90 15.64 -24.15 -34.13
C SER A 90 15.98 -22.66 -34.28
N PRO A 91 16.99 -22.14 -33.57
CA PRO A 91 17.39 -20.73 -33.63
C PRO A 91 17.91 -20.30 -35.02
N LEU A 92 18.17 -21.23 -35.92
CA LEU A 92 18.53 -20.92 -37.31
C LEU A 92 17.39 -20.21 -38.05
N HIS A 93 16.12 -20.51 -37.74
CA HIS A 93 14.97 -19.95 -38.44
C HIS A 93 14.76 -18.47 -38.11
N ILE A 94 15.03 -18.05 -36.87
CA ILE A 94 14.92 -16.63 -36.51
C ILE A 94 16.01 -15.80 -37.24
N PHE A 95 17.22 -16.34 -37.41
CA PHE A 95 18.26 -15.71 -38.20
C PHE A 95 17.85 -15.56 -39.67
N TYR A 96 17.33 -16.63 -40.28
CA TYR A 96 16.82 -16.56 -41.66
C TYR A 96 15.65 -15.60 -41.82
N TYR A 97 14.76 -15.52 -40.83
CA TYR A 97 13.64 -14.59 -40.82
C TYR A 97 14.11 -13.13 -40.89
N PHE A 98 15.04 -12.74 -40.01
CA PHE A 98 15.59 -11.39 -40.02
C PHE A 98 16.43 -11.09 -41.27
N LYS A 99 17.22 -12.07 -41.75
CA LYS A 99 18.00 -11.90 -42.99
C LYS A 99 17.10 -11.65 -44.21
N ARG A 100 15.91 -12.25 -44.28
CA ARG A 100 14.99 -12.10 -45.42
C ARG A 100 14.14 -10.83 -45.34
N ARG A 101 13.65 -10.45 -44.16
CA ARG A 101 12.70 -9.34 -44.00
C ARG A 101 13.30 -8.02 -43.53
N GLY A 102 14.52 -8.02 -42.98
CA GLY A 102 15.19 -6.83 -42.47
C GLY A 102 14.28 -6.01 -41.55
N LYS A 103 13.98 -4.76 -41.96
CA LYS A 103 13.17 -3.80 -41.20
C LYS A 103 11.74 -4.27 -40.93
N GLU A 104 11.10 -4.99 -41.84
CA GLU A 104 9.74 -5.51 -41.61
C GLU A 104 9.72 -6.60 -40.54
N GLY A 105 10.75 -7.46 -40.54
CA GLY A 105 10.93 -8.47 -39.50
C GLY A 105 11.12 -7.81 -38.13
N TRP A 106 11.84 -6.69 -38.10
CA TRP A 106 12.03 -5.91 -36.89
C TRP A 106 10.73 -5.32 -36.33
N VAL A 107 9.87 -4.74 -37.18
CA VAL A 107 8.55 -4.23 -36.78
C VAL A 107 7.61 -5.35 -36.29
N SER A 108 7.78 -6.57 -36.81
CA SER A 108 6.99 -7.74 -36.41
C SER A 108 7.23 -8.17 -34.95
N LEU A 109 8.44 -7.96 -34.41
CA LEU A 109 8.76 -8.28 -33.01
C LEU A 109 7.81 -7.60 -32.02
N GLY A 110 7.39 -6.36 -32.32
CA GLY A 110 6.47 -5.64 -31.44
C GLY A 110 5.10 -6.31 -31.30
N GLY A 111 4.69 -7.18 -32.23
CA GLY A 111 3.45 -7.97 -32.11
C GLY A 111 3.60 -9.19 -31.20
N ILE A 112 4.82 -9.72 -31.06
CA ILE A 112 5.15 -10.87 -30.19
C ILE A 112 5.05 -10.47 -28.73
N MET A 113 5.23 -9.18 -28.40
CA MET A 113 5.22 -8.73 -27.01
C MET A 113 3.95 -9.13 -26.24
N LEU A 114 2.80 -9.14 -26.93
CA LEU A 114 1.52 -9.58 -26.38
C LEU A 114 1.50 -11.03 -25.88
N SER A 115 2.40 -11.91 -26.34
CA SER A 115 2.50 -13.29 -25.84
C SER A 115 3.34 -13.42 -24.58
N ILE A 116 4.13 -12.41 -24.23
CA ILE A 116 5.03 -12.42 -23.05
C ILE A 116 4.36 -11.75 -21.84
N THR A 117 3.31 -10.96 -22.08
CA THR A 117 2.58 -10.22 -21.05
C THR A 117 2.01 -11.14 -19.98
N GLY A 118 2.12 -10.74 -18.71
CA GLY A 118 1.66 -11.53 -17.56
C GLY A 118 2.78 -12.28 -16.86
N THR A 119 3.98 -12.34 -17.44
CA THR A 119 5.18 -12.80 -16.73
C THR A 119 5.56 -11.84 -15.60
N GLU A 120 5.22 -10.55 -15.69
CA GLU A 120 5.41 -9.62 -14.57
C GLU A 120 4.53 -9.94 -13.36
N ALA A 121 3.33 -10.50 -13.59
CA ALA A 121 2.41 -10.85 -12.53
C ALA A 121 2.91 -12.05 -11.72
N LEU A 122 3.62 -12.99 -12.36
CA LEU A 122 4.30 -14.08 -11.66
C LEU A 122 5.26 -13.53 -10.59
N PHE A 123 5.97 -12.43 -10.87
CA PHE A 123 6.89 -11.82 -9.90
C PHE A 123 6.18 -11.08 -8.77
N ALA A 124 5.08 -10.39 -9.08
CA ALA A 124 4.28 -9.70 -8.06
C ALA A 124 3.67 -10.69 -7.03
N ASP A 125 3.37 -11.90 -7.46
CA ASP A 125 2.75 -12.94 -6.65
C ASP A 125 3.73 -13.77 -5.79
N LEU A 126 5.04 -13.55 -5.89
CA LEU A 126 6.02 -14.15 -4.95
C LEU A 126 5.76 -13.75 -3.49
N ALA A 127 5.06 -12.63 -3.25
CA ALA A 127 4.66 -12.21 -1.91
C ALA A 127 3.53 -13.08 -1.32
N HIS A 128 2.81 -13.84 -2.14
CA HIS A 128 1.64 -14.63 -1.74
C HIS A 128 1.88 -16.14 -1.82
N PHE A 129 2.74 -16.59 -2.75
CA PHE A 129 2.96 -18.01 -3.03
C PHE A 129 4.45 -18.41 -2.95
N PRO A 130 4.75 -19.66 -2.55
CA PRO A 130 6.12 -20.15 -2.55
C PRO A 130 6.66 -20.26 -3.99
N VAL A 131 7.95 -19.96 -4.15
CA VAL A 131 8.66 -19.96 -5.45
C VAL A 131 8.50 -21.30 -6.18
N SER A 132 8.58 -22.42 -5.47
CA SER A 132 8.45 -23.76 -6.05
C SER A 132 7.09 -24.03 -6.67
N ALA A 133 6.00 -23.53 -6.07
CA ALA A 133 4.65 -23.72 -6.62
C ALA A 133 4.50 -22.99 -7.96
N ILE A 134 5.02 -21.76 -8.04
CA ILE A 134 5.02 -20.95 -9.27
C ILE A 134 5.84 -21.66 -10.36
N GLN A 135 7.04 -22.13 -10.04
CA GLN A 135 7.92 -22.81 -11.00
C GLN A 135 7.31 -24.10 -11.55
N ILE A 136 6.71 -24.93 -10.69
CA ILE A 136 6.07 -26.18 -11.11
C ILE A 136 4.86 -25.88 -12.00
N ALA A 137 3.96 -25.00 -11.58
CA ALA A 137 2.76 -24.66 -12.35
C ALA A 137 3.11 -24.07 -13.72
N PHE A 138 4.07 -23.14 -13.76
CA PHE A 138 4.49 -22.52 -15.00
C PHE A 138 5.18 -23.51 -15.96
N THR A 139 6.15 -24.28 -15.45
CA THR A 139 6.98 -25.15 -16.29
C THR A 139 6.25 -26.40 -16.76
N MET A 140 5.38 -26.98 -15.93
CA MET A 140 4.69 -28.24 -16.26
C MET A 140 3.37 -28.04 -17.01
N VAL A 141 2.65 -26.95 -16.77
CA VAL A 141 1.30 -26.75 -17.33
C VAL A 141 1.26 -25.56 -18.27
N VAL A 142 1.52 -24.36 -17.76
CA VAL A 142 1.28 -23.11 -18.52
C VAL A 142 2.17 -23.03 -19.75
N PHE A 143 3.48 -23.20 -19.59
CA PHE A 143 4.44 -23.01 -20.67
C PHE A 143 4.28 -24.06 -21.81
N PRO A 144 4.16 -25.37 -21.53
CA PRO A 144 3.91 -26.36 -22.58
C PRO A 144 2.58 -26.13 -23.32
N CYS A 145 1.49 -25.83 -22.60
CA CYS A 145 0.18 -25.60 -23.22
C CYS A 145 0.18 -24.37 -24.14
N LEU A 146 0.83 -23.26 -23.73
CA LEU A 146 0.97 -22.07 -24.57
C LEU A 146 1.81 -22.33 -25.81
N LEU A 147 2.93 -23.03 -25.66
CA LEU A 147 3.82 -23.37 -26.77
C LEU A 147 3.10 -24.26 -27.80
N LEU A 148 2.32 -25.24 -27.33
CA LEU A 148 1.47 -26.08 -28.19
C LEU A 148 0.37 -25.25 -28.86
N ALA A 149 -0.29 -24.34 -28.14
CA ALA A 149 -1.35 -23.50 -28.69
C ALA A 149 -0.85 -22.60 -29.82
N TYR A 150 0.30 -21.92 -29.63
CA TYR A 150 0.89 -21.08 -30.68
C TYR A 150 1.41 -21.90 -31.87
N SER A 151 2.05 -23.05 -31.60
CA SER A 151 2.52 -23.94 -32.67
C SER A 151 1.36 -24.52 -33.48
N GLY A 152 0.26 -24.90 -32.83
CA GLY A 152 -0.96 -25.37 -33.51
C GLY A 152 -1.65 -24.29 -34.35
N GLN A 153 -1.70 -23.04 -33.86
CA GLN A 153 -2.19 -21.91 -34.67
C GLN A 153 -1.30 -21.66 -35.89
N ALA A 154 0.03 -21.74 -35.73
CA ALA A 154 0.95 -21.61 -36.86
C ALA A 154 0.74 -22.73 -37.89
N ALA A 155 0.52 -23.97 -37.45
CA ALA A 155 0.23 -25.11 -38.34
C ALA A 155 -1.05 -24.88 -39.15
N TYR A 156 -2.11 -24.38 -38.49
CA TYR A 156 -3.36 -24.01 -39.16
C TYR A 156 -3.17 -22.93 -40.24
N ILE A 157 -2.39 -21.89 -39.94
CA ILE A 157 -2.16 -20.74 -40.84
C ILE A 157 -1.31 -21.14 -42.06
N MET A 158 -0.46 -22.17 -41.96
CA MET A 158 0.33 -22.64 -43.11
C MET A 158 -0.55 -23.09 -44.28
N ASP A 159 -1.67 -23.73 -43.97
CA ASP A 159 -2.68 -24.16 -44.95
C ASP A 159 -3.70 -23.05 -45.24
N ASN A 160 -4.06 -22.24 -44.23
CA ASN A 160 -5.09 -21.20 -44.32
C ASN A 160 -4.52 -19.78 -44.18
N LYS A 161 -3.71 -19.35 -45.16
CA LYS A 161 -2.93 -18.10 -45.11
C LYS A 161 -3.77 -16.81 -44.96
N THR A 162 -5.05 -16.83 -45.32
CA THR A 162 -5.95 -15.68 -45.24
C THR A 162 -6.57 -15.49 -43.83
N HIS A 163 -6.48 -16.49 -42.96
CA HIS A 163 -7.19 -16.53 -41.67
C HIS A 163 -6.39 -15.96 -40.48
N VAL A 164 -5.43 -15.08 -40.71
CA VAL A 164 -4.46 -14.62 -39.67
C VAL A 164 -5.12 -13.90 -38.49
N ARG A 165 -6.17 -13.09 -38.73
CA ARG A 165 -6.80 -12.27 -37.67
C ARG A 165 -7.58 -13.10 -36.65
N ASP A 166 -8.32 -14.09 -37.13
CA ASP A 166 -9.24 -14.89 -36.33
C ASP A 166 -8.72 -16.33 -36.15
N ALA A 167 -7.41 -16.52 -36.33
CA ALA A 167 -6.75 -17.83 -36.40
C ALA A 167 -7.05 -18.70 -35.17
N PHE A 168 -7.09 -18.10 -33.97
CA PHE A 168 -7.41 -18.84 -32.75
C PHE A 168 -8.76 -19.54 -32.87
N TYR A 169 -9.84 -18.79 -33.12
CA TYR A 169 -11.21 -19.31 -33.17
C TYR A 169 -11.45 -20.19 -34.40
N LEU A 170 -10.87 -19.85 -35.55
CA LEU A 170 -10.99 -20.63 -36.78
C LEU A 170 -10.23 -21.97 -36.73
N SER A 171 -9.19 -22.05 -35.89
CA SER A 171 -8.42 -23.28 -35.68
C SER A 171 -9.14 -24.31 -34.79
N ILE A 172 -10.26 -23.93 -34.17
CA ILE A 172 -11.03 -24.80 -33.28
C ILE A 172 -11.96 -25.70 -34.11
N PRO A 173 -12.01 -27.03 -33.87
CA PRO A 173 -12.98 -27.91 -34.49
C PRO A 173 -14.43 -27.48 -34.17
N GLY A 174 -15.30 -27.46 -35.18
CA GLY A 174 -16.67 -26.97 -35.03
C GLY A 174 -17.48 -27.62 -33.89
N SER A 175 -17.28 -28.92 -33.65
CA SER A 175 -18.00 -29.66 -32.60
C SER A 175 -17.72 -29.18 -31.17
N ILE A 176 -16.55 -28.58 -30.91
CA ILE A 176 -16.15 -28.12 -29.57
C ILE A 176 -16.06 -26.58 -29.48
N TYR A 177 -16.47 -25.86 -30.52
CA TYR A 177 -16.36 -24.41 -30.60
C TYR A 177 -17.05 -23.69 -29.43
N TRP A 178 -18.33 -23.99 -29.21
CA TRP A 178 -19.14 -23.33 -28.17
C TRP A 178 -18.62 -23.60 -26.75
N PRO A 179 -18.29 -24.87 -26.36
CA PRO A 179 -17.64 -25.14 -25.08
C PRO A 179 -16.34 -24.35 -24.89
N VAL A 180 -15.46 -24.31 -25.91
CA VAL A 180 -14.18 -23.60 -25.82
C VAL A 180 -14.40 -22.09 -25.73
N PHE A 181 -15.37 -21.53 -26.46
CA PHE A 181 -15.72 -20.12 -26.37
C PHE A 181 -16.19 -19.71 -24.97
N LEU A 182 -17.02 -20.53 -24.33
CA LEU A 182 -17.49 -20.28 -22.96
C LEU A 182 -16.34 -20.31 -21.96
N ILE A 183 -15.44 -21.29 -22.08
CA ILE A 183 -14.28 -21.44 -21.20
C ILE A 183 -13.26 -20.32 -21.45
N ALA A 184 -13.06 -19.89 -22.70
CA ALA A 184 -12.21 -18.75 -23.04
C ALA A 184 -12.71 -17.47 -22.36
N THR A 185 -14.03 -17.24 -22.40
CA THR A 185 -14.65 -16.08 -21.77
C THR A 185 -14.54 -16.15 -20.25
N ALA A 186 -14.75 -17.33 -19.66
CA ALA A 186 -14.56 -17.54 -18.22
C ALA A 186 -13.09 -17.31 -17.80
N ALA A 187 -12.13 -17.82 -18.56
CA ALA A 187 -10.71 -17.61 -18.31
C ALA A 187 -10.31 -16.13 -18.44
N ALA A 188 -10.86 -15.41 -19.42
CA ALA A 188 -10.65 -13.96 -19.57
C ALA A 188 -11.19 -13.17 -18.37
N ILE A 189 -12.35 -13.56 -17.83
CA ILE A 189 -12.90 -12.98 -16.59
C ILE A 189 -11.96 -13.25 -15.41
N VAL A 190 -11.48 -14.49 -15.24
CA VAL A 190 -10.54 -14.84 -14.16
C VAL A 190 -9.22 -14.08 -14.27
N ALA A 191 -8.65 -13.96 -15.48
CA ALA A 191 -7.43 -13.18 -15.71
C ALA A 191 -7.64 -11.70 -15.34
N SER A 192 -8.77 -11.12 -15.75
CA SER A 192 -9.14 -9.75 -15.42
C SER A 192 -9.27 -9.53 -13.89
N GLN A 193 -9.85 -10.50 -13.18
CA GLN A 193 -9.99 -10.48 -11.72
C GLN A 193 -8.64 -10.45 -11.01
N ALA A 194 -7.68 -11.24 -11.48
CA ALA A 194 -6.33 -11.27 -10.93
C ALA A 194 -5.64 -9.90 -11.04
N THR A 195 -5.68 -9.26 -12.22
CA THR A 195 -5.05 -7.95 -12.42
C THR A 195 -5.73 -6.82 -11.62
N ILE A 196 -7.06 -6.86 -11.49
CA ILE A 196 -7.80 -5.90 -10.64
C ILE A 196 -7.39 -6.06 -9.17
N SER A 197 -7.30 -7.29 -8.69
CA SER A 197 -6.86 -7.60 -7.32
C SER A 197 -5.41 -7.15 -7.08
N ALA A 198 -4.51 -7.39 -8.04
CA ALA A 198 -3.13 -6.91 -8.00
C ALA A 198 -3.06 -5.38 -7.92
N THR A 199 -3.92 -4.67 -8.66
CA THR A 199 -4.01 -3.21 -8.62
C THR A 199 -4.42 -2.69 -7.24
N PHE A 200 -5.38 -3.34 -6.58
CA PHE A 200 -5.76 -3.00 -5.20
C PHE A 200 -4.60 -3.19 -4.21
N SER A 201 -3.82 -4.26 -4.36
CA SER A 201 -2.63 -4.52 -3.54
C SER A 201 -1.55 -3.45 -3.72
N ILE A 202 -1.27 -3.04 -4.96
CA ILE A 202 -0.30 -1.96 -5.26
C ILE A 202 -0.76 -0.63 -4.67
N ILE A 203 -2.06 -0.32 -4.74
CA ILE A 203 -2.59 0.92 -4.16
C ILE A 203 -2.50 0.90 -2.63
N LYS A 204 -2.76 -0.25 -1.98
CA LYS A 204 -2.50 -0.41 -0.55
C LYS A 204 -1.03 -0.17 -0.20
N GLN A 205 -0.09 -0.72 -0.96
CA GLN A 205 1.33 -0.49 -0.74
C GLN A 205 1.70 1.00 -0.93
N ALA A 206 1.15 1.64 -1.95
CA ALA A 206 1.37 3.06 -2.21
C ALA A 206 0.78 3.96 -1.10
N LEU A 207 -0.36 3.58 -0.51
CA LEU A 207 -0.93 4.23 0.68
C LEU A 207 -0.03 4.08 1.91
N ALA A 208 0.52 2.89 2.14
CA ALA A 208 1.43 2.63 3.26
C ALA A 208 2.71 3.48 3.18
N LEU A 209 3.16 3.79 1.96
CA LEU A 209 4.29 4.69 1.70
C LEU A 209 3.90 6.18 1.72
N GLY A 210 2.63 6.52 1.90
CA GLY A 210 2.14 7.91 1.83
C GLY A 210 2.18 8.52 0.42
N CYS A 211 2.37 7.70 -0.62
CA CYS A 211 2.49 8.13 -2.01
C CYS A 211 1.16 8.23 -2.76
N PHE A 212 0.05 7.80 -2.14
CA PHE A 212 -1.26 7.77 -2.78
C PHE A 212 -2.33 8.47 -1.93
N PRO A 213 -3.31 9.15 -2.56
CA PRO A 213 -4.43 9.77 -1.85
C PRO A 213 -5.22 8.77 -1.01
N ARG A 214 -5.68 9.19 0.17
CA ARG A 214 -6.36 8.30 1.12
C ARG A 214 -7.66 7.76 0.53
N VAL A 215 -7.76 6.44 0.41
CA VAL A 215 -8.94 5.71 -0.10
C VAL A 215 -9.42 4.64 0.90
N LYS A 216 -10.69 4.24 0.80
CA LYS A 216 -11.25 3.23 1.71
C LYS A 216 -10.75 1.83 1.34
N ILE A 217 -10.01 1.20 2.23
CA ILE A 217 -9.56 -0.20 2.09
C ILE A 217 -10.53 -1.09 2.85
N VAL A 218 -11.11 -2.09 2.17
CA VAL A 218 -11.96 -3.13 2.78
C VAL A 218 -11.26 -4.47 2.63
N HIS A 219 -10.97 -5.13 3.75
CA HIS A 219 -10.42 -6.49 3.73
C HIS A 219 -11.54 -7.51 3.55
N THR A 220 -11.47 -8.33 2.50
CA THR A 220 -12.53 -9.27 2.14
C THR A 220 -12.36 -10.64 2.80
N SER A 221 -11.13 -11.10 3.04
CA SER A 221 -10.85 -12.40 3.68
C SER A 221 -10.40 -12.27 5.14
N LYS A 222 -10.77 -13.28 5.95
CA LYS A 222 -10.27 -13.44 7.34
C LYS A 222 -8.86 -14.03 7.40
N LYS A 223 -8.50 -14.87 6.42
CA LYS A 223 -7.26 -15.67 6.42
C LYS A 223 -6.14 -15.00 5.62
N PHE A 224 -6.47 -14.29 4.55
CA PHE A 224 -5.48 -13.72 3.63
C PHE A 224 -5.52 -12.18 3.67
N LEU A 225 -4.48 -11.58 4.28
CA LEU A 225 -4.27 -10.11 4.33
C LEU A 225 -4.27 -9.46 2.93
N GLY A 226 -3.82 -10.21 1.91
CA GLY A 226 -3.69 -9.76 0.52
C GLY A 226 -5.02 -9.63 -0.23
N GLN A 227 -6.13 -10.18 0.29
CA GLN A 227 -7.44 -10.02 -0.35
C GLN A 227 -8.10 -8.72 0.09
N ILE A 228 -8.00 -7.73 -0.80
CA ILE A 228 -8.35 -6.35 -0.53
C ILE A 228 -9.32 -5.86 -1.61
N TYR A 229 -10.38 -5.19 -1.20
CA TYR A 229 -11.31 -4.49 -2.07
C TYR A 229 -11.25 -3.00 -1.78
N VAL A 230 -11.03 -2.19 -2.82
CA VAL A 230 -10.99 -0.72 -2.72
C VAL A 230 -12.12 -0.15 -3.58
N PRO A 231 -13.29 0.19 -2.98
CA PRO A 231 -14.48 0.58 -3.75
C PRO A 231 -14.25 1.77 -4.68
N ASP A 232 -13.57 2.81 -4.19
CA ASP A 232 -13.34 4.05 -4.94
C ASP A 232 -12.52 3.78 -6.21
N ILE A 233 -11.47 2.97 -6.07
CA ILE A 233 -10.61 2.57 -7.18
C ILE A 233 -11.34 1.62 -8.13
N ASN A 234 -12.17 0.72 -7.62
CA ASN A 234 -12.93 -0.21 -8.44
C ASN A 234 -13.80 0.54 -9.47
N TRP A 235 -14.52 1.57 -9.05
CA TRP A 235 -15.33 2.40 -9.94
C TRP A 235 -14.48 3.19 -10.94
N ILE A 236 -13.35 3.75 -10.49
CA ILE A 236 -12.40 4.45 -11.38
C ILE A 236 -11.85 3.51 -12.45
N LEU A 237 -11.42 2.31 -12.07
CA LEU A 237 -10.92 1.28 -12.98
C LEU A 237 -12.01 0.83 -13.96
N MET A 238 -13.25 0.65 -13.49
CA MET A 238 -14.38 0.30 -14.35
C MET A 238 -14.62 1.36 -15.44
N ILE A 239 -14.70 2.64 -15.06
CA ILE A 239 -14.93 3.75 -15.99
C ILE A 239 -13.79 3.84 -17.00
N LEU A 240 -12.53 3.76 -16.55
CA LEU A 240 -11.36 3.81 -17.43
C LEU A 240 -11.31 2.61 -18.37
N CYS A 241 -11.64 1.41 -17.89
CA CYS A 241 -11.68 0.20 -18.70
C CYS A 241 -12.76 0.29 -19.79
N ILE A 242 -13.98 0.73 -19.45
CA ILE A 242 -15.05 0.97 -20.41
C ILE A 242 -14.66 2.05 -21.42
N ALA A 243 -14.02 3.13 -20.98
CA ALA A 243 -13.56 4.20 -21.85
C ALA A 243 -12.51 3.71 -22.86
N VAL A 244 -11.57 2.85 -22.43
CA VAL A 244 -10.59 2.21 -23.33
C VAL A 244 -11.29 1.28 -24.31
N THR A 245 -12.18 0.39 -23.84
CA THR A 245 -12.87 -0.59 -24.69
C THR A 245 -13.79 0.10 -25.72
N ALA A 246 -14.50 1.16 -25.33
CA ALA A 246 -15.38 1.90 -26.23
C ALA A 246 -14.62 2.86 -27.16
N GLY A 247 -13.55 3.48 -26.67
CA GLY A 247 -12.72 4.41 -27.44
C GLY A 247 -11.90 3.72 -28.52
N PHE A 248 -11.33 2.54 -28.20
CA PHE A 248 -10.57 1.74 -29.14
C PHE A 248 -11.48 0.69 -29.80
N LYS A 249 -12.14 1.08 -30.89
CA LYS A 249 -12.98 0.18 -31.69
C LYS A 249 -12.19 -0.99 -32.34
N ASN A 250 -10.86 -0.90 -32.40
CA ASN A 250 -9.97 -1.91 -32.98
C ASN A 250 -9.13 -2.61 -31.90
N GLN A 251 -9.29 -3.94 -31.80
CA GLN A 251 -8.54 -4.80 -30.88
C GLN A 251 -7.02 -4.69 -31.04
N SER A 252 -6.53 -4.48 -32.28
CA SER A 252 -5.10 -4.36 -32.56
C SER A 252 -4.47 -3.10 -31.94
N GLN A 253 -5.22 -2.00 -31.85
CA GLN A 253 -4.72 -0.76 -31.25
C GLN A 253 -4.59 -0.88 -29.73
N ILE A 254 -5.55 -1.54 -29.08
CA ILE A 254 -5.47 -1.89 -27.65
C ILE A 254 -4.27 -2.81 -27.41
N GLY A 255 -4.06 -3.79 -28.29
CA GLY A 255 -2.91 -4.69 -28.19
C GLY A 255 -1.56 -3.97 -28.28
N ASN A 256 -1.42 -3.02 -29.21
CA ASN A 256 -0.21 -2.19 -29.31
C ASN A 256 -0.01 -1.31 -28.08
N ALA A 257 -1.11 -0.75 -27.54
CA ALA A 257 -1.09 0.01 -26.30
C ALA A 257 -0.56 -0.84 -25.14
N TYR A 258 -1.17 -2.01 -24.95
CA TYR A 258 -0.82 -2.96 -23.91
C TYR A 258 0.66 -3.40 -24.00
N GLY A 259 1.12 -3.79 -25.19
CA GLY A 259 2.52 -4.17 -25.40
C GLY A 259 3.51 -3.04 -25.06
N THR A 260 3.15 -1.78 -25.32
CA THR A 260 3.97 -0.61 -24.95
C THR A 260 4.10 -0.46 -23.43
N ALA A 261 3.00 -0.64 -22.69
CA ALA A 261 3.02 -0.57 -21.24
C ALA A 261 3.94 -1.64 -20.63
N VAL A 262 3.82 -2.89 -21.10
CA VAL A 262 4.54 -4.04 -20.55
C VAL A 262 6.05 -3.94 -20.79
N VAL A 263 6.51 -3.54 -21.99
CA VAL A 263 7.97 -3.40 -22.23
C VAL A 263 8.58 -2.37 -21.29
N ILE A 264 7.89 -1.26 -21.03
CA ILE A 264 8.38 -0.22 -20.13
C ILE A 264 8.42 -0.75 -18.69
N VAL A 265 7.41 -1.52 -18.27
CA VAL A 265 7.42 -2.19 -16.96
C VAL A 265 8.62 -3.12 -16.84
N MET A 266 8.85 -3.99 -17.83
CA MET A 266 9.97 -4.94 -17.83
C MET A 266 11.31 -4.22 -17.72
N LEU A 267 11.52 -3.17 -18.51
CA LEU A 267 12.74 -2.36 -18.48
C LEU A 267 12.96 -1.66 -17.13
N VAL A 268 11.91 -1.11 -16.52
CA VAL A 268 11.99 -0.53 -15.16
C VAL A 268 12.31 -1.61 -14.13
N THR A 269 11.69 -2.79 -14.21
CA THR A 269 11.97 -3.89 -13.28
C THR A 269 13.39 -4.42 -13.42
N THR A 270 13.92 -4.51 -14.65
CA THR A 270 15.30 -4.94 -14.90
C THR A 270 16.31 -3.97 -14.29
N PHE A 271 16.09 -2.66 -14.45
CA PHE A 271 16.92 -1.67 -13.75
C PHE A 271 16.83 -1.76 -12.22
N LEU A 272 15.62 -1.98 -11.67
CA LEU A 272 15.46 -2.16 -10.23
C LEU A 272 16.13 -3.45 -9.72
N MET A 273 16.06 -4.53 -10.50
CA MET A 273 16.72 -5.80 -10.16
C MET A 273 18.24 -5.66 -10.14
N ILE A 274 18.83 -4.90 -11.06
CA ILE A 274 20.27 -4.58 -11.04
C ILE A 274 20.65 -3.90 -9.72
N LEU A 275 19.85 -2.92 -9.27
CA LEU A 275 20.06 -2.24 -8.00
C LEU A 275 19.99 -3.21 -6.81
N ILE A 276 19.00 -4.12 -6.81
CA ILE A 276 18.82 -5.12 -5.76
C ILE A 276 20.02 -6.10 -5.72
N MET A 277 20.48 -6.59 -6.88
CA MET A 277 21.62 -7.50 -6.96
C MET A 277 22.91 -6.86 -6.43
N LEU A 278 23.11 -5.56 -6.67
CA LEU A 278 24.27 -4.81 -6.20
C LEU A 278 24.19 -4.46 -4.70
N LEU A 279 23.07 -3.88 -4.25
CA LEU A 279 22.97 -3.31 -2.90
C LEU A 279 22.49 -4.31 -1.85
N VAL A 280 21.54 -5.18 -2.21
CA VAL A 280 20.88 -6.09 -1.25
C VAL A 280 21.57 -7.45 -1.25
N TRP A 281 21.72 -8.07 -2.42
CA TRP A 281 22.33 -9.42 -2.52
C TRP A 281 23.85 -9.40 -2.55
N ARG A 282 24.46 -8.22 -2.80
CA ARG A 282 25.92 -8.02 -2.87
C ARG A 282 26.60 -9.04 -3.79
N CYS A 283 25.98 -9.33 -4.93
CA CYS A 283 26.52 -10.29 -5.90
C CYS A 283 27.82 -9.78 -6.53
N HIS A 284 28.66 -10.70 -7.01
CA HIS A 284 29.86 -10.35 -7.74
C HIS A 284 29.53 -9.53 -8.99
N TRP A 285 30.25 -8.42 -9.24
CA TRP A 285 29.95 -7.48 -10.33
C TRP A 285 29.88 -8.14 -11.71
N ILE A 286 30.66 -9.20 -11.95
CA ILE A 286 30.62 -9.98 -13.20
C ILE A 286 29.24 -10.62 -13.43
N LEU A 287 28.63 -11.20 -12.39
CA LEU A 287 27.31 -11.83 -12.51
C LEU A 287 26.25 -10.76 -12.84
N VAL A 288 26.31 -9.62 -12.15
CA VAL A 288 25.43 -8.47 -12.42
C VAL A 288 25.61 -7.97 -13.85
N LEU A 289 26.86 -7.86 -14.34
CA LEU A 289 27.15 -7.44 -15.71
C LEU A 289 26.58 -8.43 -16.74
N ILE A 290 26.79 -9.73 -16.55
CA ILE A 290 26.25 -10.77 -17.44
C ILE A 290 24.72 -10.70 -17.50
N PHE A 291 24.06 -10.63 -16.34
CA PHE A 291 22.60 -10.46 -16.26
C PHE A 291 22.15 -9.18 -16.96
N THR A 292 22.81 -8.06 -16.69
CA THR A 292 22.46 -6.74 -17.26
C THR A 292 22.56 -6.76 -18.77
N VAL A 293 23.67 -7.25 -19.32
CA VAL A 293 23.90 -7.30 -20.77
C VAL A 293 22.89 -8.23 -21.43
N LEU A 294 22.69 -9.44 -20.89
CA LEU A 294 21.77 -10.41 -21.47
C LEU A 294 20.32 -9.91 -21.47
N SER A 295 19.84 -9.38 -20.35
CA SER A 295 18.47 -8.89 -20.22
C SER A 295 18.23 -7.62 -21.05
N LEU A 296 19.13 -6.64 -20.98
CA LEU A 296 18.95 -5.37 -21.72
C LEU A 296 19.07 -5.55 -23.23
N VAL A 297 19.91 -6.46 -23.74
CA VAL A 297 19.96 -6.73 -25.20
C VAL A 297 18.62 -7.23 -25.71
N VAL A 298 17.97 -8.14 -24.99
CA VAL A 298 16.64 -8.66 -25.36
C VAL A 298 15.59 -7.55 -25.23
N GLU A 299 15.52 -6.89 -24.08
CA GLU A 299 14.51 -5.86 -23.81
C GLU A 299 14.62 -4.64 -24.70
N PHE A 300 15.83 -4.11 -24.95
CA PHE A 300 16.02 -2.98 -25.86
C PHE A 300 15.64 -3.32 -27.30
N THR A 301 15.84 -4.57 -27.73
CA THR A 301 15.40 -5.03 -29.05
C THR A 301 13.87 -4.95 -29.18
N TYR A 302 13.14 -5.43 -28.17
CA TYR A 302 11.67 -5.33 -28.14
C TYR A 302 11.19 -3.89 -27.96
N PHE A 303 11.82 -3.11 -27.08
CA PHE A 303 11.52 -1.71 -26.85
C PHE A 303 11.61 -0.92 -28.14
N SER A 304 12.70 -1.08 -28.87
CA SER A 304 12.93 -0.36 -30.12
C SER A 304 11.91 -0.75 -31.21
N ALA A 305 11.48 -2.01 -31.27
CA ALA A 305 10.39 -2.44 -32.15
C ALA A 305 9.02 -1.86 -31.77
N VAL A 306 8.74 -1.69 -30.47
CA VAL A 306 7.46 -1.17 -29.97
C VAL A 306 7.38 0.36 -30.04
N LEU A 307 8.51 1.08 -29.97
CA LEU A 307 8.56 2.54 -30.14
C LEU A 307 7.91 3.01 -31.46
N VAL A 308 8.07 2.24 -32.54
CA VAL A 308 7.45 2.54 -33.85
C VAL A 308 5.91 2.51 -33.78
N LYS A 309 5.34 1.76 -32.84
CA LYS A 309 3.89 1.58 -32.67
C LYS A 309 3.26 2.55 -31.66
N VAL A 310 4.04 3.45 -31.06
CA VAL A 310 3.52 4.41 -30.07
C VAL A 310 2.41 5.29 -30.66
N ASN A 311 2.57 5.73 -31.92
CA ASN A 311 1.56 6.52 -32.64
C ASN A 311 0.30 5.72 -33.00
N GLN A 312 0.31 4.39 -32.89
CA GLN A 312 -0.81 3.50 -33.21
C GLN A 312 -1.64 3.09 -31.99
N GLY A 313 -1.45 3.78 -30.85
CA GLY A 313 -2.19 3.53 -29.60
C GLY A 313 -1.30 3.39 -28.36
N GLY A 314 0.01 3.18 -28.53
CA GLY A 314 1.00 3.08 -27.43
C GLY A 314 1.08 4.29 -26.50
N TRP A 315 0.63 5.46 -26.94
CA TRP A 315 0.62 6.68 -26.13
C TRP A 315 -0.39 6.65 -24.96
N VAL A 316 -1.48 5.87 -25.05
CA VAL A 316 -2.54 5.87 -24.01
C VAL A 316 -2.04 5.42 -22.63
N PRO A 317 -1.39 4.26 -22.47
CA PRO A 317 -0.86 3.86 -21.17
C PRO A 317 0.20 4.82 -20.63
N LEU A 318 0.97 5.47 -21.52
CA LEU A 318 1.94 6.49 -21.12
C LEU A 318 1.23 7.71 -20.50
N VAL A 319 0.15 8.18 -21.13
CA VAL A 319 -0.66 9.31 -20.61
C VAL A 319 -1.32 8.93 -19.28
N ILE A 320 -1.92 7.74 -19.19
CA ILE A 320 -2.53 7.24 -17.95
C ILE A 320 -1.48 7.17 -16.84
N ALA A 321 -0.31 6.60 -17.13
CA ALA A 321 0.78 6.50 -16.17
C ALA A 321 1.31 7.87 -15.73
N ALA A 322 1.47 8.82 -16.66
CA ALA A 322 1.90 10.17 -16.36
C ALA A 322 0.88 10.91 -15.48
N ALA A 323 -0.42 10.74 -15.75
CA ALA A 323 -1.49 11.33 -14.94
C ALA A 323 -1.47 10.79 -13.50
N PHE A 324 -1.39 9.46 -13.32
CA PHE A 324 -1.29 8.87 -11.99
C PHE A 324 0.01 9.25 -11.27
N LEU A 325 1.14 9.30 -11.98
CA LEU A 325 2.42 9.73 -11.42
C LEU A 325 2.34 11.17 -10.91
N LEU A 326 1.72 12.07 -11.67
CA LEU A 326 1.51 13.45 -11.25
C LEU A 326 0.65 13.55 -9.99
N ILE A 327 -0.46 12.80 -9.93
CA ILE A 327 -1.32 12.72 -8.74
C ILE A 327 -0.52 12.21 -7.52
N MET A 328 0.20 11.10 -7.68
CA MET A 328 1.02 10.50 -6.62
C MET A 328 2.13 11.43 -6.15
N TYR A 329 2.84 12.07 -7.09
CA TYR A 329 3.93 12.98 -6.79
C TYR A 329 3.45 14.20 -6.02
N VAL A 330 2.37 14.85 -6.47
CA VAL A 330 1.80 16.02 -5.80
C VAL A 330 1.28 15.64 -4.41
N TRP A 331 0.60 14.49 -4.28
CA TRP A 331 0.12 14.01 -3.00
C TRP A 331 1.24 13.71 -2.01
N HIS A 332 2.26 12.98 -2.45
CA HIS A 332 3.43 12.65 -1.65
C HIS A 332 4.16 13.92 -1.22
N TYR A 333 4.39 14.85 -2.15
CA TYR A 333 5.04 16.12 -1.86
C TYR A 333 4.29 16.94 -0.80
N GLY A 334 2.97 17.10 -0.95
CA GLY A 334 2.14 17.83 0.01
C GLY A 334 2.10 17.17 1.38
N THR A 335 1.99 15.83 1.41
CA THR A 335 1.95 15.05 2.66
C THR A 335 3.29 15.10 3.41
N VAL A 336 4.40 14.92 2.71
CA VAL A 336 5.75 15.02 3.31
C VAL A 336 6.01 16.43 3.82
N LYS A 337 5.63 17.47 3.08
CA LYS A 337 5.83 18.86 3.54
C LYS A 337 4.99 19.20 4.75
N ARG A 338 3.74 18.75 4.79
CA ARG A 338 2.90 18.87 5.98
C ARG A 338 3.53 18.15 7.17
N TYR A 339 3.97 16.91 6.99
CA TYR A 339 4.59 16.12 8.05
C TYR A 339 5.89 16.76 8.58
N GLN A 340 6.76 17.23 7.68
CA GLN A 340 7.99 17.95 8.06
C GLN A 340 7.66 19.21 8.87
N PHE A 341 6.66 19.98 8.44
CA PHE A 341 6.23 21.18 9.17
C PHE A 341 5.70 20.85 10.56
N GLU A 342 4.82 19.84 10.69
CA GLU A 342 4.28 19.40 11.98
C GLU A 342 5.38 18.85 12.91
N MET A 343 6.41 18.19 12.36
CA MET A 343 7.55 17.70 13.13
C MET A 343 8.47 18.83 13.62
N HIS A 344 8.77 19.83 12.77
CA HIS A 344 9.61 20.96 13.16
C HIS A 344 8.91 21.94 14.10
N SER A 345 7.58 22.02 14.01
CA SER A 345 6.77 22.89 14.88
C SER A 345 6.33 22.20 16.17
N LYS A 346 7.02 21.12 16.58
CA LYS A 346 6.74 20.47 17.86
C LYS A 346 6.94 21.46 19.00
N VAL A 347 5.96 21.51 19.88
CA VAL A 347 6.04 22.31 21.09
C VAL A 347 7.04 21.63 22.03
N SER A 348 8.07 22.35 22.47
CA SER A 348 9.01 21.82 23.44
C SER A 348 8.29 21.57 24.77
N MET A 349 8.62 20.47 25.44
CA MET A 349 8.06 20.21 26.78
C MET A 349 8.45 21.33 27.77
N ALA A 350 9.63 21.93 27.59
CA ALA A 350 10.08 23.09 28.36
C ALA A 350 9.11 24.28 28.24
N TRP A 351 8.54 24.55 27.06
CA TRP A 351 7.56 25.63 26.90
C TRP A 351 6.26 25.35 27.67
N ILE A 352 5.79 24.10 27.66
CA ILE A 352 4.57 23.69 28.38
C ILE A 352 4.80 23.75 29.90
N LEU A 353 5.95 23.26 30.37
CA LEU A 353 6.32 23.32 31.78
C LEU A 353 6.48 24.77 32.27
N GLY A 354 6.98 25.66 31.42
CA GLY A 354 7.11 27.09 31.71
C GLY A 354 5.78 27.84 31.86
N LEU A 355 4.66 27.28 31.37
CA LEU A 355 3.32 27.87 31.51
C LEU A 355 2.63 27.53 32.84
N GLY A 356 3.23 26.66 33.67
CA GLY A 356 2.69 26.26 34.97
C GLY A 356 1.45 25.34 34.90
N PRO A 357 0.87 24.96 36.07
CA PRO A 357 -0.22 23.96 36.15
C PRO A 357 -1.51 24.35 35.42
N SER A 358 -1.84 25.64 35.44
CA SER A 358 -2.98 26.20 34.70
C SER A 358 -2.68 26.40 33.21
N LEU A 359 -1.43 26.21 32.77
CA LEU A 359 -0.92 26.63 31.47
C LEU A 359 -1.13 28.13 31.17
N GLY A 360 -1.44 28.95 32.19
CA GLY A 360 -1.87 30.35 32.02
C GLY A 360 -3.28 30.50 31.44
N LEU A 361 -4.11 29.46 31.51
CA LEU A 361 -5.42 29.37 30.85
C LEU A 361 -6.53 29.07 31.86
N VAL A 362 -7.78 29.40 31.51
CA VAL A 362 -8.95 28.99 32.28
C VAL A 362 -9.21 27.49 32.07
N ARG A 363 -9.29 26.72 33.15
CA ARG A 363 -9.65 25.28 33.10
C ARG A 363 -11.16 25.11 33.24
N VAL A 364 -11.80 24.63 32.19
CA VAL A 364 -13.24 24.37 32.14
C VAL A 364 -13.48 22.90 32.53
N PRO A 365 -14.45 22.58 33.39
CA PRO A 365 -14.81 21.20 33.70
C PRO A 365 -15.11 20.39 32.42
N GLY A 366 -14.54 19.19 32.31
CA GLY A 366 -14.69 18.34 31.12
C GLY A 366 -13.38 17.65 30.71
N ILE A 367 -13.48 16.80 29.70
CA ILE A 367 -12.33 16.11 29.08
C ILE A 367 -12.18 16.52 27.62
N GLY A 368 -10.98 17.02 27.26
CA GLY A 368 -10.61 17.35 25.89
C GLY A 368 -9.78 16.23 25.25
N LEU A 369 -10.33 15.52 24.26
CA LEU A 369 -9.62 14.52 23.47
C LEU A 369 -8.96 15.17 22.25
N VAL A 370 -7.64 15.34 22.26
CA VAL A 370 -6.88 15.96 21.17
C VAL A 370 -6.30 14.89 20.26
N TYR A 371 -6.84 14.76 19.05
CA TYR A 371 -6.36 13.77 18.09
C TYR A 371 -5.07 14.21 17.39
N THR A 372 -4.06 13.34 17.39
CA THR A 372 -2.74 13.63 16.82
C THR A 372 -2.14 12.42 16.09
N GLU A 373 -1.43 12.67 14.98
CA GLU A 373 -0.66 11.65 14.27
C GLU A 373 0.72 11.40 14.93
N LEU A 374 1.14 12.28 15.85
CA LEU A 374 2.43 12.19 16.55
C LEU A 374 2.39 11.20 17.72
N ALA A 375 3.31 10.24 17.70
CA ALA A 375 3.48 9.27 18.79
C ALA A 375 4.28 9.84 19.99
N SER A 376 4.97 10.97 19.81
CA SER A 376 5.75 11.65 20.85
C SER A 376 5.70 13.18 20.68
N GLY A 377 5.81 13.90 21.80
CA GLY A 377 5.66 15.36 21.88
C GLY A 377 4.21 15.86 21.92
N VAL A 378 4.03 17.14 22.21
CA VAL A 378 2.71 17.80 22.13
C VAL A 378 2.56 18.42 20.73
N PRO A 379 1.43 18.16 20.04
CA PRO A 379 1.24 18.63 18.69
C PRO A 379 1.09 20.16 18.64
N HIS A 380 1.61 20.79 17.59
CA HIS A 380 1.49 22.25 17.39
C HIS A 380 0.04 22.74 17.42
N ILE A 381 -0.91 21.92 16.95
CA ILE A 381 -2.32 22.26 16.97
C ILE A 381 -2.83 22.62 18.36
N PHE A 382 -2.27 21.99 19.40
CA PHE A 382 -2.63 22.27 20.77
C PHE A 382 -2.09 23.65 21.19
N SER A 383 -0.84 23.98 20.84
CA SER A 383 -0.30 25.33 21.06
C SER A 383 -1.10 26.40 20.33
N HIS A 384 -1.44 26.17 19.06
CA HIS A 384 -2.28 27.09 18.28
C HIS A 384 -3.71 27.22 18.85
N PHE A 385 -4.25 26.15 19.44
CA PHE A 385 -5.55 26.17 20.09
C PHE A 385 -5.51 27.04 21.34
N ILE A 386 -4.54 26.82 22.23
CA ILE A 386 -4.45 27.54 23.50
C ILE A 386 -4.05 29.01 23.36
N THR A 387 -3.30 29.38 22.31
CA THR A 387 -2.95 30.79 22.07
C THR A 387 -4.13 31.60 21.54
N ASN A 388 -5.03 30.98 20.78
CA ASN A 388 -6.20 31.65 20.22
C ASN A 388 -7.44 31.56 21.12
N LEU A 389 -7.51 30.54 21.97
CA LEU A 389 -8.60 30.33 22.90
C LEU A 389 -8.01 30.13 24.31
N PRO A 390 -8.10 31.14 25.19
CA PRO A 390 -7.46 31.12 26.50
C PRO A 390 -8.20 30.24 27.53
N ALA A 391 -8.77 29.11 27.09
CA ALA A 391 -9.48 28.16 27.91
C ALA A 391 -9.23 26.73 27.43
N THR A 392 -9.06 25.80 28.37
CA THR A 392 -8.84 24.38 28.09
C THR A 392 -9.62 23.52 29.06
N HIS A 393 -9.86 22.26 28.70
CA HIS A 393 -10.53 21.31 29.58
C HIS A 393 -9.65 20.97 30.79
N SER A 394 -10.28 20.68 31.93
CA SER A 394 -9.62 20.23 33.16
C SER A 394 -8.71 19.03 32.92
N VAL A 395 -9.14 18.09 32.08
CA VAL A 395 -8.34 16.93 31.67
C VAL A 395 -8.12 16.98 30.15
N VAL A 396 -6.88 16.78 29.72
CA VAL A 396 -6.54 16.74 28.29
C VAL A 396 -5.91 15.39 27.95
N VAL A 397 -6.48 14.67 26.99
CA VAL A 397 -5.93 13.39 26.51
C VAL A 397 -5.53 13.51 25.05
N PHE A 398 -4.25 13.34 24.76
CA PHE A 398 -3.75 13.27 23.39
C PHE A 398 -3.95 11.86 22.83
N VAL A 399 -4.88 11.70 21.90
CA VAL A 399 -5.23 10.42 21.29
C VAL A 399 -4.45 10.23 19.99
N CYS A 400 -3.65 9.16 19.91
CA CYS A 400 -2.93 8.78 18.71
C CYS A 400 -3.37 7.39 18.24
N VAL A 401 -4.06 7.32 17.12
CA VAL A 401 -4.52 6.06 16.55
C VAL A 401 -3.49 5.50 15.58
N LYS A 402 -3.08 4.24 15.76
CA LYS A 402 -2.12 3.54 14.91
C LYS A 402 -2.72 2.23 14.43
N TYR A 403 -2.67 2.00 13.12
CA TYR A 403 -3.04 0.72 12.53
C TYR A 403 -1.81 -0.18 12.40
N LEU A 404 -1.89 -1.38 12.95
CA LEU A 404 -0.84 -2.40 12.91
C LEU A 404 -1.15 -3.43 11.82
N PRO A 405 -0.13 -4.08 11.22
CA PRO A 405 -0.30 -5.11 10.19
C PRO A 405 -0.74 -6.47 10.79
N VAL A 406 -1.62 -6.46 11.80
CA VAL A 406 -2.17 -7.64 12.48
C VAL A 406 -3.68 -7.67 12.35
N TYR A 407 -4.29 -8.86 12.38
CA TYR A 407 -5.73 -9.07 12.14
C TYR A 407 -6.60 -8.27 13.11
N THR A 408 -6.38 -8.53 14.39
CA THR A 408 -7.02 -7.84 15.51
C THR A 408 -5.98 -7.69 16.60
N VAL A 409 -5.95 -6.50 17.20
CA VAL A 409 -5.14 -6.26 18.41
C VAL A 409 -5.98 -6.71 19.61
N ARG A 410 -5.36 -7.45 20.55
CA ARG A 410 -6.04 -7.85 21.79
C ARG A 410 -6.48 -6.61 22.57
N GLU A 411 -7.62 -6.70 23.26
CA GLU A 411 -8.19 -5.53 23.94
C GLU A 411 -7.24 -4.97 25.02
N GLU A 412 -6.48 -5.83 25.68
CA GLU A 412 -5.47 -5.47 26.69
C GLU A 412 -4.29 -4.64 26.12
N GLU A 413 -3.92 -4.83 24.85
CA GLU A 413 -2.81 -4.11 24.19
C GLU A 413 -3.30 -2.97 23.29
N ARG A 414 -4.62 -2.78 23.22
CA ARG A 414 -5.26 -1.83 22.30
C ARG A 414 -5.03 -0.39 22.74
N PHE A 415 -5.02 -0.09 24.04
CA PHE A 415 -4.84 1.26 24.56
C PHE A 415 -3.60 1.34 25.44
N LEU A 416 -2.67 2.22 25.06
CA LEU A 416 -1.49 2.50 25.87
C LEU A 416 -1.56 3.94 26.38
N VAL A 417 -1.76 4.07 27.68
CA VAL A 417 -1.84 5.36 28.36
C VAL A 417 -0.51 5.73 29.00
N LYS A 418 -0.11 7.00 28.91
CA LYS A 418 1.05 7.59 29.60
C LYS A 418 0.74 9.00 30.06
N ARG A 419 1.25 9.42 31.21
CA ARG A 419 1.15 10.82 31.69
C ARG A 419 2.11 11.75 30.93
N ILE A 420 1.71 13.00 30.71
CA ILE A 420 2.55 14.05 30.14
C ILE A 420 2.70 15.17 31.18
N GLY A 421 3.94 15.41 31.61
CA GLY A 421 4.24 16.44 32.61
C GLY A 421 3.85 16.04 34.04
N PRO A 422 3.91 16.99 34.99
CA PRO A 422 3.57 16.76 36.39
C PRO A 422 2.09 16.40 36.59
N LYS A 423 1.77 15.71 37.69
CA LYS A 423 0.39 15.28 38.03
C LYS A 423 -0.64 16.40 37.94
N ASN A 424 -0.28 17.58 38.41
CA ASN A 424 -1.12 18.77 38.51
C ASN A 424 -1.61 19.31 37.15
N PHE A 425 -1.06 18.82 36.03
CA PHE A 425 -1.43 19.27 34.69
C PHE A 425 -2.63 18.48 34.14
N HIS A 426 -2.90 17.29 34.69
CA HIS A 426 -3.93 16.34 34.23
C HIS A 426 -3.91 16.12 32.69
N MET A 427 -2.70 15.95 32.16
CA MET A 427 -2.47 15.70 30.73
C MET A 427 -2.01 14.25 30.53
N PHE A 428 -2.70 13.54 29.64
CA PHE A 428 -2.43 12.15 29.33
C PHE A 428 -2.22 11.96 27.83
N ARG A 429 -1.51 10.91 27.45
CA ARG A 429 -1.43 10.42 26.08
C ARG A 429 -2.02 9.03 26.03
N CYS A 430 -2.87 8.79 25.05
CA CYS A 430 -3.40 7.48 24.76
C CYS A 430 -3.02 7.09 23.32
N VAL A 431 -2.29 5.99 23.15
CA VAL A 431 -2.02 5.39 21.84
C VAL A 431 -2.99 4.23 21.64
N ALA A 432 -3.92 4.38 20.71
CA ALA A 432 -4.89 3.35 20.37
C ALA A 432 -4.41 2.55 19.15
N ARG A 433 -4.20 1.24 19.32
CA ARG A 433 -3.66 0.31 18.33
C ARG A 433 -4.76 -0.56 17.75
N TYR A 434 -4.95 -0.51 16.44
CA TYR A 434 -5.99 -1.28 15.74
C TYR A 434 -5.40 -2.22 14.71
N GLY A 435 -5.96 -3.42 14.61
CA GLY A 435 -5.70 -4.31 13.49
C GLY A 435 -6.38 -3.82 12.21
N TYR A 436 -6.03 -4.40 11.07
CA TYR A 436 -6.59 -3.99 9.77
C TYR A 436 -8.09 -4.32 9.61
N LYS A 437 -8.66 -5.17 10.46
CA LYS A 437 -10.09 -5.49 10.48
C LYS A 437 -10.82 -4.94 11.71
N ASP A 438 -10.10 -4.33 12.63
CA ASP A 438 -10.71 -3.65 13.76
C ASP A 438 -11.30 -2.33 13.26
N LEU A 439 -12.49 -2.39 12.65
CA LEU A 439 -13.23 -1.20 12.26
C LEU A 439 -13.66 -0.47 13.52
N HIS A 440 -13.28 0.81 13.61
CA HIS A 440 -13.94 1.76 14.50
C HIS A 440 -15.40 1.86 14.06
N LYS A 441 -16.35 1.21 14.75
CA LYS A 441 -17.78 1.44 14.52
C LYS A 441 -18.23 2.65 15.32
N LYS A 442 -19.24 3.34 14.82
CA LYS A 442 -19.84 4.53 15.46
C LYS A 442 -20.52 4.19 16.81
N ASP A 443 -20.87 2.91 17.00
CA ASP A 443 -21.43 2.36 18.24
C ASP A 443 -20.41 1.59 19.08
N ASP A 444 -19.12 1.61 18.71
CA ASP A 444 -18.10 1.07 19.60
C ASP A 444 -17.92 2.07 20.75
N ASP A 445 -18.05 1.57 21.97
CA ASP A 445 -17.72 2.20 23.26
C ASP A 445 -16.25 2.67 23.36
N PHE A 446 -15.73 3.34 22.34
CA PHE A 446 -14.33 3.78 22.25
C PHE A 446 -13.98 4.69 23.41
N GLU A 447 -14.83 5.68 23.66
CA GLU A 447 -14.68 6.61 24.78
C GLU A 447 -14.66 5.85 26.10
N ASN A 448 -15.64 4.98 26.33
CA ASN A 448 -15.73 4.16 27.54
C ASN A 448 -14.49 3.28 27.74
N LYS A 449 -14.05 2.55 26.71
CA LYS A 449 -12.83 1.73 26.77
C LYS A 449 -11.56 2.56 27.02
N LEU A 450 -11.46 3.74 26.40
CA LEU A 450 -10.35 4.66 26.61
C LEU A 450 -10.34 5.15 28.06
N PHE A 451 -11.51 5.49 28.61
CA PHE A 451 -11.64 5.93 30.00
C PHE A 451 -11.37 4.80 30.99
N ASP A 452 -11.84 3.59 30.74
CA ASP A 452 -11.54 2.43 31.58
C ASP A 452 -10.03 2.16 31.65
N CYS A 453 -9.33 2.22 30.51
CA CYS A 453 -7.87 2.12 30.48
C CYS A 453 -7.17 3.30 31.16
N LEU A 454 -7.70 4.52 31.04
CA LEU A 454 -7.17 5.70 31.73
C LEU A 454 -7.32 5.56 33.26
N PHE A 455 -8.50 5.15 33.73
CA PHE A 455 -8.77 4.91 35.15
C PHE A 455 -7.91 3.79 35.72
N LEU A 456 -7.72 2.71 34.95
CA LEU A 456 -6.83 1.61 35.32
C LEU A 456 -5.38 2.10 35.42
N PHE A 457 -4.92 2.92 34.47
CA PHE A 457 -3.57 3.48 34.49
C PHE A 457 -3.33 4.34 35.72
N VAL A 458 -4.25 5.26 36.05
CA VAL A 458 -4.11 6.15 37.22
C VAL A 458 -4.06 5.34 38.52
N ARG A 459 -4.89 4.29 38.64
CA ARG A 459 -4.85 3.36 39.78
C ARG A 459 -3.52 2.60 39.87
N LEU A 460 -2.97 2.15 38.75
CA LEU A 460 -1.69 1.42 38.73
C LEU A 460 -0.51 2.33 39.05
N GLU A 461 -0.51 3.56 38.52
CA GLU A 461 0.51 4.57 38.77
C GLU A 461 0.58 4.92 40.26
N SER A 462 -0.58 5.09 40.91
CA SER A 462 -0.67 5.41 42.33
C SER A 462 -0.22 4.25 43.23
N MET A 463 -0.58 3.01 42.89
CA MET A 463 -0.11 1.81 43.58
C MET A 463 1.42 1.65 43.47
N MET A 464 2.02 1.97 42.32
CA MET A 464 3.47 1.90 42.12
C MET A 464 4.22 2.96 42.91
N GLU A 465 3.70 4.18 43.03
CA GLU A 465 4.28 5.22 43.88
C GLU A 465 4.15 4.87 45.37
N GLY A 466 3.05 4.25 45.78
CA GLY A 466 2.86 3.74 47.14
C GLY A 466 3.85 2.64 47.54
N CYS A 467 4.38 1.88 46.58
CA CYS A 467 5.40 0.86 46.82
C CYS A 467 6.85 1.39 46.76
N SER A 468 7.08 2.60 46.22
CA SER A 468 8.45 3.15 46.11
C SER A 468 8.97 3.76 47.42
N ASP A 469 8.09 4.04 48.38
CA ASP A 469 8.46 4.53 49.73
C ASP A 469 8.70 3.39 50.74
N SER A 470 8.54 2.13 50.32
CA SER A 470 8.82 0.95 51.13
C SER A 470 9.50 -0.11 50.27
N ASP A 471 10.81 0.03 50.09
CA ASP A 471 11.78 -1.08 50.14
C ASP A 471 13.13 -0.59 49.60
N GLU A 472 14.06 -0.37 50.53
CA GLU A 472 15.48 -0.43 50.24
C GLU A 472 15.84 -1.91 50.00
N TYR A 473 15.64 -2.41 48.76
CA TYR A 473 16.22 -3.68 48.32
C TYR A 473 16.80 -3.56 46.92
N SER A 474 18.11 -3.34 46.89
CA SER A 474 18.99 -3.70 45.80
C SER A 474 19.02 -5.22 45.58
N LEU A 475 18.71 -5.73 44.38
CA LEU A 475 19.65 -6.51 43.54
C LEU A 475 19.00 -7.06 42.25
N TYR A 476 19.49 -6.58 41.11
CA TYR A 476 20.18 -7.45 40.15
C TYR A 476 21.38 -6.66 39.60
N GLY A 477 22.44 -6.64 40.41
CA GLY A 477 23.79 -6.32 39.96
C GLY A 477 24.40 -7.56 39.31
N GLN A 478 24.61 -7.45 38.01
CA GLN A 478 25.84 -7.84 37.31
C GLN A 478 26.87 -8.57 38.20
N GLN A 479 27.00 -9.88 37.99
CA GLN A 479 28.13 -10.66 38.51
C GLN A 479 29.43 -10.17 37.86
N THR A 480 30.33 -9.60 38.66
CA THR A 480 31.76 -9.89 38.51
C THR A 480 32.41 -9.82 39.88
N HIS A 481 32.73 -10.99 40.42
CA HIS A 481 33.58 -11.15 41.60
C HIS A 481 35.01 -10.68 41.25
N GLN A 482 35.58 -9.82 42.09
CA GLN A 482 37.02 -9.76 42.31
C GLN A 482 37.29 -9.74 43.81
N SER A 483 37.75 -10.87 44.33
CA SER A 483 38.54 -10.95 45.55
C SER A 483 40.01 -10.82 45.15
N GLY A 484 40.73 -9.89 45.76
CA GLY A 484 42.11 -9.58 45.41
C GLY A 484 43.12 -10.57 45.98
N ASP A 485 44.19 -10.82 45.23
CA ASP A 485 45.57 -10.79 45.71
C ASP A 485 46.58 -10.90 44.55
N GLY A 486 47.64 -10.08 44.57
CA GLY A 486 48.95 -10.38 43.96
C GLY A 486 49.23 -9.96 42.50
N PRO A 487 50.38 -9.28 42.21
CA PRO A 487 50.76 -8.80 40.88
C PRO A 487 51.56 -9.85 40.07
N ILE A 488 51.70 -9.66 38.75
CA ILE A 488 52.88 -9.95 37.88
C ILE A 488 52.46 -10.23 36.41
N GLY A 489 53.07 -9.50 35.46
CA GLY A 489 53.73 -10.12 34.30
C GLY A 489 53.01 -10.26 32.95
N ASN A 490 53.35 -9.32 32.06
CA ASN A 490 53.93 -9.55 30.73
C ASN A 490 53.06 -9.88 29.48
N ASN A 491 53.32 -9.08 28.44
CA ASN A 491 53.33 -9.35 26.98
C ASN A 491 52.05 -9.72 26.19
N GLY A 492 51.86 -9.00 25.06
CA GLY A 492 51.50 -9.63 23.78
C GLY A 492 50.36 -9.00 22.96
N ASN A 493 50.72 -8.05 22.09
CA ASN A 493 50.20 -7.76 20.74
C ASN A 493 48.78 -8.22 20.29
N SER A 494 48.02 -7.25 19.76
CA SER A 494 47.57 -7.13 18.34
C SER A 494 46.06 -6.88 18.07
N SER A 495 45.85 -5.84 17.25
CA SER A 495 44.82 -5.63 16.21
C SER A 495 43.36 -5.32 16.55
N SER A 496 43.04 -4.01 16.47
CA SER A 496 42.02 -3.36 15.61
C SER A 496 40.56 -3.82 15.61
N SER A 497 39.62 -2.91 15.88
CA SER A 497 39.01 -2.02 14.86
C SER A 497 37.82 -1.21 15.42
N ASN A 498 37.67 -0.01 14.87
CA ASN A 498 36.77 1.08 15.28
C ASN A 498 35.29 0.84 14.94
N ILE A 499 34.37 1.26 15.82
CA ILE A 499 33.07 1.84 15.44
C ILE A 499 32.74 3.02 16.39
N ASP A 500 32.44 4.16 15.76
CA ASP A 500 32.14 5.48 16.32
C ASP A 500 30.76 5.62 17.02
N PRO A 501 30.55 6.71 17.79
CA PRO A 501 29.54 6.81 18.83
C PRO A 501 28.23 7.48 18.37
N THR A 502 27.10 7.11 18.98
CA THR A 502 25.86 7.90 18.89
C THR A 502 25.61 8.59 20.23
N MET A 503 25.71 9.92 20.21
CA MET A 503 25.47 10.79 21.35
C MET A 503 24.01 10.78 21.80
N SER A 504 23.76 10.41 23.06
CA SER A 504 22.54 10.76 23.79
C SER A 504 22.82 12.01 24.63
N SER A 505 22.21 13.13 24.26
CA SER A 505 22.23 14.36 25.06
C SER A 505 21.31 14.18 26.27
N VAL A 506 21.92 14.01 27.45
CA VAL A 506 21.27 14.08 28.76
C VAL A 506 21.39 15.52 29.25
N ASP A 507 20.27 16.25 29.31
CA ASP A 507 20.22 17.54 30.00
C ASP A 507 19.96 17.30 31.49
N SER A 508 21.01 17.47 32.28
CA SER A 508 20.99 17.42 33.75
C SER A 508 20.65 18.81 34.30
N ILE A 509 19.60 18.93 35.12
CA ILE A 509 19.34 20.14 35.91
C ILE A 509 19.56 19.83 37.39
N VAL A 510 20.48 20.56 37.99
CA VAL A 510 20.83 20.55 39.43
C VAL A 510 19.85 21.47 40.19
N PRO A 511 19.27 21.06 41.33
CA PRO A 511 18.54 21.98 42.21
C PRO A 511 19.47 22.67 43.22
N VAL A 512 19.25 23.97 43.40
CA VAL A 512 19.91 24.86 44.38
C VAL A 512 19.41 24.56 45.81
N ARG A 513 20.34 24.54 46.78
CA ARG A 513 20.07 24.35 48.22
C ARG A 513 19.57 25.65 48.89
N SER A 514 18.56 25.53 49.75
CA SER A 514 18.24 26.50 50.81
C SER A 514 17.96 25.77 52.14
N PRO A 515 18.18 26.41 53.31
CA PRO A 515 18.54 25.71 54.54
C PRO A 515 17.35 25.22 55.39
N LEU A 516 17.65 24.17 56.15
CA LEU A 516 16.85 23.52 57.19
C LEU A 516 16.32 24.50 58.26
N HIS A 517 15.04 24.40 58.61
CA HIS A 517 14.54 24.57 59.98
C HIS A 517 13.40 23.58 60.23
N GLY A 518 13.49 22.83 61.33
CA GLY A 518 12.68 21.65 61.63
C GLY A 518 11.30 21.93 62.22
N ASN A 519 10.41 20.97 62.09
CA ASN A 519 10.09 20.06 63.18
C ASN A 519 9.28 18.88 62.66
N SER A 520 9.63 17.70 63.15
CA SER A 520 8.98 16.42 62.91
C SER A 520 7.57 16.36 63.51
N THR A 521 6.57 16.16 62.66
CA THR A 521 5.34 15.46 63.04
C THR A 521 5.21 14.25 62.12
N ILE A 522 5.48 13.08 62.69
CA ILE A 522 5.23 11.77 62.06
C ILE A 522 3.71 11.60 62.04
N GLY A 523 3.12 11.71 60.85
CA GLY A 523 1.71 11.45 60.58
C GLY A 523 1.57 10.60 59.33
N SER A 524 0.93 9.44 59.49
CA SER A 524 0.52 8.43 58.50
C SER A 524 0.71 8.77 57.01
N SER A 525 1.80 8.29 56.40
CA SER A 525 1.99 8.36 54.93
C SER A 525 1.07 7.39 54.16
N GLY A 526 0.61 6.29 54.78
CA GLY A 526 -0.25 5.29 54.11
C GLY A 526 -1.72 5.68 53.91
N GLN A 527 -2.25 6.66 54.67
CA GLN A 527 -3.63 7.15 54.47
C GLN A 527 -3.71 8.31 53.48
N ALA A 528 -2.68 9.16 53.43
CA ALA A 528 -2.63 10.30 52.53
C ALA A 528 -2.47 9.89 51.05
N SER A 529 -1.67 8.84 50.77
CA SER A 529 -1.54 8.30 49.41
C SER A 529 -2.87 7.75 48.91
N ALA A 530 -3.52 6.87 49.67
CA ALA A 530 -4.82 6.27 49.36
C ALA A 530 -5.95 7.30 49.16
N GLN A 531 -5.98 8.37 49.96
CA GLN A 531 -6.94 9.47 49.78
C GLN A 531 -6.68 10.26 48.49
N THR A 532 -5.41 10.52 48.17
CA THR A 532 -5.04 11.21 46.93
C THR A 532 -5.42 10.39 45.68
N GLU A 533 -5.40 9.05 45.75
CA GLU A 533 -5.85 8.18 44.64
C GLU A 533 -7.36 8.28 44.40
N ILE A 534 -8.13 8.26 45.49
CA ILE A 534 -9.61 8.33 45.43
C ILE A 534 -10.02 9.71 44.89
N ASP A 535 -9.35 10.78 45.34
CA ASP A 535 -9.63 12.15 44.92
C ASP A 535 -9.29 12.39 43.43
N GLU A 536 -8.15 11.90 42.92
CA GLU A 536 -7.82 12.06 41.48
C GLU A 536 -8.78 11.25 40.60
N LEU A 537 -9.14 10.04 41.02
CA LEU A 537 -10.06 9.18 40.27
C LEU A 537 -11.50 9.75 40.26
N GLU A 538 -11.96 10.28 41.39
CA GLU A 538 -13.26 10.95 41.52
C GLU A 538 -13.29 12.25 40.72
N PHE A 539 -12.20 13.02 40.71
CA PHE A 539 -12.05 14.19 39.86
C PHE A 539 -12.15 13.85 38.36
N LEU A 540 -11.48 12.79 37.90
CA LEU A 540 -11.56 12.36 36.51
C LEU A 540 -12.97 11.88 36.13
N LYS A 541 -13.68 11.20 37.04
CA LYS A 541 -15.09 10.81 36.84
C LYS A 541 -16.01 12.03 36.74
N SER A 542 -15.86 12.98 37.65
CA SER A 542 -16.61 14.24 37.62
C SER A 542 -16.36 15.01 36.32
N CYS A 543 -15.11 15.05 35.83
CA CYS A 543 -14.79 15.65 34.54
C CYS A 543 -15.40 14.89 33.35
N ARG A 544 -15.47 13.56 33.41
CA ARG A 544 -16.14 12.75 32.38
C ARG A 544 -17.64 13.07 32.33
N ASP A 545 -18.27 13.15 33.49
CA ASP A 545 -19.72 13.39 33.61
C ASP A 545 -20.08 14.85 33.21
N ALA A 546 -19.14 15.78 33.33
CA ALA A 546 -19.27 17.16 32.82
C ALA A 546 -19.25 17.27 31.28
N GLY A 547 -18.73 16.25 30.57
CA GLY A 547 -18.77 16.15 29.11
C GLY A 547 -17.40 15.96 28.44
N VAL A 548 -17.44 15.42 27.22
CA VAL A 548 -16.27 15.11 26.40
C VAL A 548 -16.30 15.91 25.11
N VAL A 549 -15.18 16.57 24.80
CA VAL A 549 -15.01 17.36 23.57
C VAL A 549 -13.86 16.80 22.74
N HIS A 550 -14.11 16.55 21.47
CA HIS A 550 -13.15 16.00 20.52
C HIS A 550 -12.50 17.12 19.71
N ILE A 551 -11.21 17.34 19.91
CA ILE A 551 -10.44 18.39 19.24
C ILE A 551 -9.64 17.76 18.10
N LEU A 552 -9.94 18.17 16.87
CA LEU A 552 -9.27 17.70 15.66
C LEU A 552 -8.62 18.86 14.90
N GLY A 553 -7.34 18.70 14.58
CA GLY A 553 -6.62 19.66 13.74
C GLY A 553 -6.98 19.52 12.26
N ASN A 554 -7.49 20.59 11.65
CA ASN A 554 -7.67 20.69 10.21
C ASN A 554 -6.61 21.60 9.60
N THR A 555 -5.51 20.97 9.19
CA THR A 555 -4.37 21.65 8.57
C THR A 555 -4.57 21.86 7.07
N VAL A 556 -4.70 23.11 6.63
CA VAL A 556 -4.72 23.50 5.22
C VAL A 556 -3.32 23.95 4.80
N VAL A 557 -2.73 23.27 3.82
CA VAL A 557 -1.43 23.65 3.25
C VAL A 557 -1.67 24.63 2.10
N ARG A 558 -0.99 25.78 2.12
CA ARG A 558 -0.94 26.77 1.05
C ARG A 558 0.50 27.07 0.64
N ALA A 559 0.73 27.42 -0.61
CA ALA A 559 2.06 27.83 -1.06
C ALA A 559 2.38 29.27 -0.60
N ARG A 560 3.65 29.55 -0.26
CA ARG A 560 4.08 30.95 0.04
C ARG A 560 3.90 31.87 -1.18
N ARG A 561 3.70 33.17 -0.94
CA ARG A 561 3.55 34.18 -2.01
C ARG A 561 4.77 34.22 -2.95
N ASP A 562 5.96 33.96 -2.44
CA ASP A 562 7.22 33.96 -3.22
C ASP A 562 7.55 32.61 -3.87
N SER A 563 6.68 31.61 -3.72
CA SER A 563 6.91 30.30 -4.33
C SER A 563 6.73 30.33 -5.85
N LYS A 564 7.53 29.52 -6.55
CA LYS A 564 7.45 29.37 -8.01
C LYS A 564 6.05 28.91 -8.45
N PHE A 565 5.61 29.36 -9.62
CA PHE A 565 4.26 29.12 -10.14
C PHE A 565 3.82 27.66 -10.12
N TYR A 566 4.69 26.71 -10.50
CA TYR A 566 4.38 25.28 -10.47
C TYR A 566 4.09 24.76 -9.06
N LYS A 567 4.75 25.32 -8.03
CA LYS A 567 4.53 24.93 -6.63
C LYS A 567 3.17 25.43 -6.13
N LYS A 568 2.74 26.63 -6.56
CA LYS A 568 1.39 27.15 -6.30
C LYS A 568 0.32 26.26 -6.93
N ILE A 569 0.48 25.88 -8.20
CA ILE A 569 -0.47 24.96 -8.86
C ILE A 569 -0.55 23.61 -8.12
N ALA A 570 0.61 23.02 -7.81
CA ALA A 570 0.67 21.73 -7.15
C ALA A 570 -0.02 21.74 -5.77
N ILE A 571 0.26 22.76 -4.94
CA ILE A 571 -0.25 22.81 -3.57
C ILE A 571 -1.67 23.40 -3.50
N ASP A 572 -1.87 24.60 -4.06
CA ASP A 572 -3.10 25.36 -3.86
C ASP A 572 -4.29 24.82 -4.66
N TYR A 573 -4.02 24.15 -5.79
CA TYR A 573 -5.06 23.57 -6.64
C TYR A 573 -5.09 22.06 -6.56
N ILE A 574 -4.02 21.38 -7.00
CA ILE A 574 -4.06 19.92 -7.18
C ILE A 574 -4.12 19.19 -5.83
N TYR A 575 -3.23 19.52 -4.89
CA TYR A 575 -3.23 18.93 -3.56
C TYR A 575 -4.49 19.29 -2.77
N ALA A 576 -4.93 20.55 -2.82
CA ALA A 576 -6.17 20.99 -2.18
C ALA A 576 -7.40 20.26 -2.74
N PHE A 577 -7.48 20.09 -4.06
CA PHE A 577 -8.55 19.35 -4.74
C PHE A 577 -8.53 17.87 -4.37
N LEU A 578 -7.37 17.21 -4.45
CA LEU A 578 -7.22 15.80 -4.04
C LEU A 578 -7.61 15.62 -2.57
N ARG A 579 -7.19 16.52 -1.69
CA ARG A 579 -7.56 16.51 -0.27
C ARG A 579 -9.07 16.66 -0.05
N LYS A 580 -9.74 17.49 -0.86
CA LYS A 580 -11.19 17.72 -0.79
C LYS A 580 -12.00 16.52 -1.29
N ILE A 581 -11.47 15.78 -2.27
CA ILE A 581 -12.10 14.57 -2.81
C ILE A 581 -11.85 13.35 -1.90
N CYS A 582 -10.68 13.29 -1.28
CA CYS A 582 -10.35 12.22 -0.33
C CYS A 582 -11.11 12.37 0.99
N ARG A 583 -11.38 11.24 1.65
CA ARG A 583 -12.08 11.23 2.95
C ARG A 583 -11.30 12.00 4.02
N GLU A 584 -12.03 12.81 4.79
CA GLU A 584 -11.50 13.56 5.94
C GLU A 584 -11.17 12.65 7.13
N ASN A 585 -10.25 13.11 7.99
CA ASN A 585 -9.85 12.43 9.23
C ASN A 585 -11.01 12.17 10.20
N SER A 586 -11.96 13.11 10.28
CA SER A 586 -13.16 13.04 11.13
C SER A 586 -14.01 11.80 10.81
N VAL A 587 -14.15 11.49 9.52
CA VAL A 587 -14.92 10.34 9.01
C VAL A 587 -14.20 9.01 9.25
N ILE A 588 -12.88 9.03 9.50
CA ILE A 588 -12.07 7.82 9.78
C ILE A 588 -12.18 7.43 11.25
N PHE A 589 -12.27 8.41 12.16
CA PHE A 589 -12.40 8.17 13.60
C PHE A 589 -13.85 8.07 14.09
N ASN A 590 -14.85 8.20 13.21
CA ASN A 590 -16.28 8.14 13.54
C ASN A 590 -16.68 9.05 14.72
N ILE A 591 -16.04 10.21 14.83
CA ILE A 591 -16.27 11.14 15.93
C ILE A 591 -17.68 11.76 15.79
N PRO A 592 -18.50 11.80 16.85
CA PRO A 592 -19.79 12.48 16.83
C PRO A 592 -19.63 13.96 16.46
N HIS A 593 -20.41 14.43 15.49
CA HIS A 593 -20.32 15.81 14.99
C HIS A 593 -20.72 16.86 16.05
N GLU A 594 -21.52 16.47 17.04
CA GLU A 594 -22.07 17.36 18.07
C GLU A 594 -21.01 17.81 19.09
N SER A 595 -19.95 17.01 19.30
CA SER A 595 -18.86 17.30 20.25
C SER A 595 -17.51 17.52 19.56
N LEU A 596 -17.50 17.67 18.23
CA LEU A 596 -16.29 17.89 17.44
C LEU A 596 -15.94 19.39 17.35
N LEU A 597 -14.78 19.75 17.89
CA LEU A 597 -14.15 21.05 17.70
C LEU A 597 -13.03 20.95 16.65
N ASN A 598 -13.27 21.50 15.46
CA ASN A 598 -12.26 21.58 14.40
C ASN A 598 -11.40 22.82 14.55
N VAL A 599 -10.12 22.63 14.83
CA VAL A 599 -9.13 23.72 14.89
C VAL A 599 -8.49 23.86 13.51
N GLY A 600 -8.88 24.90 12.78
CA GLY A 600 -8.31 25.22 11.48
C GLY A 600 -6.93 25.86 11.61
N GLN A 601 -5.95 25.36 10.85
CA GLN A 601 -4.63 25.99 10.76
C GLN A 601 -4.16 26.07 9.31
N ILE A 602 -3.64 27.22 8.90
CA ILE A 602 -3.06 27.40 7.56
C ILE A 602 -1.54 27.31 7.66
N PHE A 603 -0.94 26.38 6.92
CA PHE A 603 0.51 26.26 6.80
C PHE A 603 0.99 26.75 5.44
N PHE A 604 1.99 27.63 5.46
CA PHE A 604 2.61 28.16 4.25
C PHE A 604 3.89 27.41 3.91
N VAL A 605 3.85 26.63 2.83
CA VAL A 605 4.95 25.76 2.35
C VAL A 605 5.74 26.39 1.22
#